data_AF-A0A7X3YU10-F1
#
_entry.id   AF-A0A7X3YU10-F1
#
_cell.length_a   1.000
_cell.length_b   1.000
_cell.length_c   1.000
_cell.angle_alpha   90.00
_cell.angle_beta   90.00
_cell.angle_gamma   90.00
#
_symmetry.space_group_name_H-M   'P 1'
#
loop_
_entity.id
_entity.type
_entity.pdbx_description
1 polymer ?
#
loop_
_entity_poly.entity_id
_entity_poly.type
_entity_poly.pdbx_seq_one_letter_code
_entity_poly.pdbx_strand_id
1 'polypeptide(L)'
;MALPGTSGEVQRTTPGSSASRKPPKAFWLISALLVALFWGLQALRHALLHSAGGDLGIYDQVAWQMSQGLEPRSTLLGLHHMGNHGAWMFYAIAPLYRLAPSVHWLFFTQALGLILTAWPLWHLGAQAGLKPRERWLICGLWWLQPVVFNTSFVVDFRPETWAMPLLALAIWANRAERRWPWLLCLFVMMGCRDGLGLIVIGLALEQACRRRWRWAAEALLLGGGVAPVSGGGSLSNPQQRQWSRRSKSLQPPL
;
A
#
# COMPACT_ATOMS: atom_id res chain seq x y z
N MET A 1 67.52 -34.96 13.34
CA MET A 1 67.52 -33.48 13.43
C MET A 1 66.16 -33.01 12.92
N ALA A 2 65.25 -32.68 13.84
CA ALA A 2 63.89 -32.25 13.53
C ALA A 2 63.87 -30.74 13.27
N LEU A 3 63.12 -30.29 12.26
CA LEU A 3 62.72 -28.89 12.10
C LEU A 3 61.18 -28.84 12.03
N PRO A 4 60.51 -28.06 12.89
CA PRO A 4 59.06 -27.90 12.87
C PRO A 4 58.65 -26.83 11.86
N GLY A 5 57.90 -27.21 10.84
CA GLY A 5 57.23 -26.28 9.92
C GLY A 5 55.88 -25.87 10.47
N THR A 6 55.82 -24.70 11.13
CA THR A 6 54.58 -23.98 11.41
C THR A 6 54.37 -22.93 10.34
N SER A 7 53.25 -22.97 9.61
CA SER A 7 52.62 -21.77 9.03
C SER A 7 51.29 -22.09 8.36
N GLY A 8 50.21 -21.62 8.98
CA GLY A 8 49.06 -21.06 8.25
C GLY A 8 48.06 -22.06 7.70
N GLU A 9 47.39 -22.81 8.58
CA GLU A 9 46.06 -23.32 8.27
C GLU A 9 45.14 -22.11 8.07
N VAL A 10 44.94 -21.71 6.81
CA VAL A 10 43.95 -20.71 6.42
C VAL A 10 42.60 -21.29 6.79
N GLN A 11 42.10 -20.91 7.97
CA GLN A 11 40.70 -21.07 8.36
C GLN A 11 39.85 -20.45 7.26
N ARG A 12 39.34 -21.30 6.36
CA ARG A 12 38.23 -20.95 5.50
C ARG A 12 37.09 -20.59 6.45
N THR A 13 36.79 -19.31 6.52
CA THR A 13 35.56 -18.83 7.13
C THR A 13 34.42 -19.58 6.47
N THR A 14 33.79 -20.47 7.23
CA THR A 14 32.59 -21.17 6.82
C THR A 14 31.55 -20.12 6.44
N PRO A 15 30.85 -20.23 5.30
CA PRO A 15 29.72 -19.36 5.01
C PRO A 15 28.73 -19.54 6.15
N GLY A 16 28.48 -18.46 6.88
CA GLY A 16 27.63 -18.45 8.05
C GLY A 16 26.27 -19.09 7.74
N SER A 17 25.90 -20.04 8.59
CA SER A 17 24.54 -20.41 8.99
C SER A 17 23.47 -20.24 7.91
N SER A 18 22.98 -21.37 7.40
CA SER A 18 21.76 -21.52 6.60
C SER A 18 20.50 -21.16 7.39
N ALA A 19 20.44 -19.93 7.91
CA ALA A 19 19.27 -19.38 8.56
C ALA A 19 18.09 -19.46 7.58
N SER A 20 17.04 -20.18 7.96
CA SER A 20 15.82 -20.37 7.16
C SER A 20 15.41 -19.06 6.49
N ARG A 21 15.33 -19.08 5.14
CA ARG A 21 14.80 -17.96 4.36
C ARG A 21 13.31 -17.75 4.64
N LYS A 22 12.60 -18.81 5.05
CA LYS A 22 11.16 -18.74 5.35
C LYS A 22 10.91 -18.21 6.76
N PRO A 23 9.89 -17.36 6.95
CA PRO A 23 9.48 -16.92 8.28
C PRO A 23 9.04 -18.14 9.12
N PRO A 24 9.39 -18.18 10.42
CA PRO A 24 9.00 -19.27 11.32
C PRO A 24 7.48 -19.27 11.56
N LYS A 25 6.92 -20.40 12.02
CA LYS A 25 5.48 -20.50 12.36
C LYS A 25 5.03 -19.42 13.36
N ALA A 26 5.90 -19.06 14.31
CA ALA A 26 5.67 -18.00 15.27
C ALA A 26 5.38 -16.63 14.61
N PHE A 27 5.99 -16.33 13.46
CA PHE A 27 5.74 -15.09 12.73
C PHE A 27 4.28 -14.99 12.29
N TRP A 28 3.74 -16.08 11.73
CA TRP A 28 2.35 -16.15 11.29
C TRP A 28 1.38 -16.11 12.46
N LEU A 29 1.71 -16.80 13.56
CA LEU A 29 0.90 -16.76 14.78
C LEU A 29 0.82 -15.33 15.35
N ILE A 30 1.96 -14.65 15.51
CA ILE A 30 2.00 -13.26 16.00
C ILE A 30 1.25 -12.34 15.05
N SER A 31 1.45 -12.48 13.73
CA SER A 31 0.74 -11.69 12.74
C SER A 31 -0.78 -11.88 12.84
N ALA A 32 -1.25 -13.13 12.97
CA ALA A 32 -2.67 -13.42 13.12
C ALA A 32 -3.26 -12.81 14.41
N LEU A 33 -2.53 -12.92 15.53
CA LEU A 33 -2.93 -12.31 16.80
C LEU A 33 -2.98 -10.78 16.70
N LEU A 34 -2.00 -10.15 16.04
CA LEU A 34 -1.99 -8.70 15.82
C LEU A 34 -3.12 -8.25 14.91
N VAL A 35 -3.43 -8.99 13.84
CA VAL A 35 -4.58 -8.70 12.97
C VAL A 35 -5.88 -8.76 13.78
N ALA A 36 -6.07 -9.82 14.57
CA ALA A 36 -7.24 -9.97 15.42
C ALA A 36 -7.34 -8.86 16.47
N LEU A 37 -6.21 -8.46 17.07
CA LEU A 37 -6.14 -7.36 18.03
C LEU A 37 -6.52 -6.03 17.37
N PHE A 38 -5.89 -5.66 16.25
CA PHE A 38 -6.14 -4.39 15.56
C PHE A 38 -7.56 -4.31 15.02
N TRP A 39 -8.08 -5.41 14.47
CA TRP A 39 -9.46 -5.51 14.05
C TRP A 39 -10.42 -5.39 15.23
N GLY A 40 -10.17 -6.12 16.33
CA GLY A 40 -11.02 -6.12 17.51
C GLY A 40 -11.06 -4.77 18.22
N LEU A 41 -9.93 -4.06 18.31
CA LEU A 41 -9.88 -2.71 18.87
C LEU A 41 -10.64 -1.71 17.98
N GLN A 42 -10.54 -1.80 16.66
CA GLN A 42 -11.33 -0.95 15.76
C GLN A 42 -12.82 -1.26 15.85
N ALA A 43 -13.20 -2.53 15.86
CA ALA A 43 -14.58 -2.96 16.03
C ALA A 43 -15.16 -2.48 17.38
N LEU A 44 -14.37 -2.58 18.46
CA LEU A 44 -14.76 -2.08 19.78
C LEU A 44 -14.91 -0.56 19.79
N ARG A 45 -13.96 0.18 19.19
CA ARG A 45 -14.05 1.64 19.05
C ARG A 45 -15.31 2.06 18.29
N HIS A 46 -15.63 1.35 17.22
CA HIS A 46 -16.84 1.58 16.44
C HIS A 46 -18.11 1.28 17.24
N ALA A 47 -18.14 0.15 17.97
CA ALA A 47 -19.26 -0.22 18.84
C ALA A 47 -19.47 0.77 20.00
N LEU A 48 -18.39 1.38 20.50
CA LEU A 48 -18.42 2.43 21.52
C LEU A 48 -18.68 3.83 20.95
N LEU A 49 -19.00 3.96 19.66
CA LEU A 49 -19.28 5.23 18.98
C LEU A 49 -18.10 6.22 18.97
N HIS A 50 -16.87 5.71 19.11
CA HIS A 50 -15.63 6.49 19.08
C HIS A 50 -14.90 6.47 17.72
N SER A 51 -15.50 5.89 16.68
CA SER A 51 -15.00 6.02 15.30
C SER A 51 -15.43 7.38 14.72
N ALA A 52 -14.49 8.12 14.14
CA ALA A 52 -14.81 9.36 13.44
C ALA A 52 -15.58 9.04 12.15
N GLY A 53 -16.89 9.30 12.16
CA GLY A 53 -17.79 8.94 11.06
C GLY A 53 -17.54 9.63 9.71
N GLY A 54 -16.52 10.49 9.60
CA GLY A 54 -16.19 11.25 8.39
C GLY A 54 -15.77 10.34 7.23
N ASP A 55 -14.54 9.81 7.27
CA ASP A 55 -14.03 8.98 6.19
C ASP A 55 -14.67 7.58 6.19
N LEU A 56 -14.87 6.98 7.38
CA LEU A 56 -15.43 5.62 7.50
C LEU A 56 -16.82 5.51 6.86
N GLY A 57 -17.70 6.47 7.09
CA GLY A 57 -19.05 6.47 6.51
C GLY A 57 -19.06 6.63 5.00
N ILE A 58 -18.12 7.42 4.45
CA ILE A 58 -17.94 7.57 3.00
C ILE A 58 -17.53 6.23 2.37
N TYR A 59 -16.50 5.59 2.93
CA TYR A 59 -16.00 4.32 2.38
C TYR A 59 -17.00 3.17 2.56
N ASP A 60 -17.75 3.13 3.67
CA ASP A 60 -18.78 2.11 3.89
C ASP A 60 -19.93 2.24 2.88
N GLN A 61 -20.45 3.45 2.69
CA GLN A 61 -21.49 3.70 1.69
C GLN A 61 -21.03 3.33 0.28
N VAL A 62 -19.83 3.78 -0.10
CA VAL A 62 -19.26 3.50 -1.42
C VAL A 62 -19.06 2.00 -1.62
N ALA A 63 -18.52 1.28 -0.62
CA ALA A 63 -18.33 -0.17 -0.69
C ALA A 63 -19.67 -0.91 -0.86
N TRP A 64 -20.70 -0.48 -0.14
CA TRP A 64 -22.05 -1.02 -0.29
C TRP A 64 -22.59 -0.79 -1.70
N GLN A 65 -22.52 0.44 -2.24
CA GLN A 65 -22.97 0.76 -3.59
C GLN A 65 -22.25 -0.10 -4.64
N MET A 66 -20.92 -0.24 -4.54
CA MET A 66 -20.13 -1.10 -5.43
C MET A 66 -20.59 -2.56 -5.38
N SER A 67 -20.91 -3.08 -4.18
CA SER A 67 -21.38 -4.46 -4.01
C SER A 67 -22.73 -4.73 -4.70
N GLN A 68 -23.58 -3.71 -4.79
CA GLN A 68 -24.89 -3.77 -5.43
C GLN A 68 -24.83 -3.43 -6.92
N GLY A 69 -23.66 -3.10 -7.47
CA GLY A 69 -23.50 -2.63 -8.85
C GLY A 69 -24.10 -1.24 -9.09
N LEU A 70 -24.31 -0.46 -8.03
CA LEU A 70 -24.76 0.93 -8.10
C LEU A 70 -23.57 1.88 -8.34
N GLU A 71 -23.87 3.10 -8.77
CA GLU A 71 -22.86 4.14 -8.93
C GLU A 71 -22.20 4.45 -7.57
N PRO A 72 -20.87 4.29 -7.43
CA PRO A 72 -20.15 4.51 -6.18
C PRO A 72 -19.94 6.02 -5.93
N ARG A 73 -21.01 6.69 -5.53
CA ARG A 73 -21.08 8.12 -5.28
C ARG A 73 -21.38 8.41 -3.82
N SER A 74 -20.49 9.17 -3.19
CA SER A 74 -20.66 9.60 -1.81
C SER A 74 -21.77 10.64 -1.71
N THR A 75 -22.74 10.44 -0.81
CA THR A 75 -23.77 11.44 -0.51
C THR A 75 -23.22 12.59 0.33
N LEU A 76 -22.12 12.37 1.06
CA LEU A 76 -21.46 13.39 1.88
C LEU A 76 -20.62 14.34 1.01
N LEU A 77 -19.87 13.81 0.04
CA LEU A 77 -19.02 14.61 -0.84
C LEU A 77 -19.70 15.00 -2.16
N GLY A 78 -20.78 14.31 -2.56
CA GLY A 78 -21.43 14.49 -3.85
C GLY A 78 -20.59 14.04 -5.05
N LEU A 79 -19.44 13.40 -4.81
CA LEU A 79 -18.45 12.98 -5.79
C LEU A 79 -18.44 11.46 -5.97
N HIS A 80 -18.15 11.04 -7.20
CA HIS A 80 -17.88 9.64 -7.52
C HIS A 80 -16.53 9.21 -6.93
N HIS A 81 -16.43 8.00 -6.39
CA HIS A 81 -15.24 7.50 -5.71
C HIS A 81 -13.96 7.61 -6.56
N MET A 82 -14.05 7.24 -7.85
CA MET A 82 -12.93 7.39 -8.81
C MET A 82 -12.54 8.85 -9.06
N GLY A 83 -13.49 9.78 -9.02
CA GLY A 83 -13.22 11.22 -9.20
C GLY A 83 -12.65 11.91 -7.96
N ASN A 84 -12.78 11.28 -6.78
CA ASN A 84 -12.29 11.82 -5.52
C ASN A 84 -10.89 11.31 -5.15
N HIS A 85 -10.64 10.00 -5.31
CA HIS A 85 -9.41 9.35 -4.83
C HIS A 85 -8.65 8.54 -5.87
N GLY A 86 -9.22 8.32 -7.06
CA GLY A 86 -8.61 7.47 -8.10
C GLY A 86 -8.32 6.02 -7.65
N ALA A 87 -8.90 5.58 -6.53
CA ALA A 87 -8.57 4.32 -5.87
C ALA A 87 -9.35 3.11 -6.44
N TRP A 88 -9.04 2.70 -7.68
CA TRP A 88 -9.73 1.58 -8.34
C TRP A 88 -9.54 0.23 -7.65
N MET A 89 -8.50 0.05 -6.83
CA MET A 89 -8.32 -1.16 -6.03
C MET A 89 -9.47 -1.35 -5.04
N PHE A 90 -10.13 -0.28 -4.61
CA PHE A 90 -11.22 -0.35 -3.64
C PHE A 90 -12.39 -1.21 -4.13
N TYR A 91 -12.60 -1.35 -5.44
CA TYR A 91 -13.60 -2.27 -6.00
C TYR A 91 -13.38 -3.73 -5.58
N ALA A 92 -12.16 -4.13 -5.20
CA ALA A 92 -11.88 -5.46 -4.67
C ALA A 92 -12.64 -5.77 -3.36
N ILE A 93 -13.16 -4.76 -2.65
CA ILE A 93 -13.98 -4.95 -1.44
C ILE A 93 -15.43 -5.37 -1.76
N ALA A 94 -15.91 -5.06 -2.96
CA ALA A 94 -17.30 -5.30 -3.36
C ALA A 94 -17.78 -6.75 -3.13
N PRO A 95 -17.03 -7.82 -3.48
CA PRO A 95 -17.46 -9.19 -3.21
C PRO A 95 -17.60 -9.50 -1.71
N LEU A 96 -16.76 -8.91 -0.86
CA LEU A 96 -16.85 -9.12 0.60
C LEU A 96 -18.12 -8.47 1.16
N TYR A 97 -18.45 -7.27 0.68
CA TYR A 97 -19.68 -6.57 1.04
C TYR A 97 -20.94 -7.25 0.53
N ARG A 98 -20.85 -8.02 -0.56
CA ARG A 98 -21.95 -8.84 -1.06
C ARG A 98 -22.25 -10.04 -0.14
N LEU A 99 -21.23 -10.58 0.54
CA LEU A 99 -21.41 -11.66 1.53
C LEU A 99 -22.05 -11.12 2.81
N ALA A 100 -21.52 -10.01 3.32
CA ALA A 100 -22.07 -9.32 4.48
C ALA A 100 -21.74 -7.82 4.37
N PRO A 101 -22.75 -6.93 4.29
CA PRO A 101 -22.52 -5.48 4.22
C PRO A 101 -22.11 -4.98 5.62
N SER A 102 -20.81 -4.90 5.87
CA SER A 102 -20.29 -4.54 7.19
C SER A 102 -18.93 -3.85 7.13
N VAL A 103 -18.80 -2.77 7.89
CA VAL A 103 -17.54 -2.03 8.14
C VAL A 103 -16.40 -2.92 8.67
N HIS A 104 -16.73 -4.06 9.28
CA HIS A 104 -15.74 -5.00 9.79
C HIS A 104 -14.80 -5.53 8.70
N TRP A 105 -15.25 -5.60 7.44
CA TRP A 105 -14.38 -5.94 6.31
C TRP A 105 -13.33 -4.87 6.04
N LEU A 106 -13.67 -3.59 6.20
CA LEU A 106 -12.75 -2.48 6.05
C LEU A 106 -11.66 -2.53 7.13
N PHE A 107 -12.07 -2.69 8.39
CA PHE A 107 -11.13 -2.84 9.50
C PHE A 107 -10.22 -4.05 9.32
N PHE A 108 -10.77 -5.16 8.84
CA PHE A 108 -10.04 -6.42 8.68
C PHE A 108 -8.99 -6.32 7.57
N THR A 109 -9.37 -5.85 6.39
CA THR A 109 -8.45 -5.69 5.25
C THR A 109 -7.36 -4.66 5.53
N GLN A 110 -7.69 -3.58 6.24
CA GLN A 110 -6.69 -2.61 6.73
C GLN A 110 -5.69 -3.25 7.69
N ALA A 111 -6.17 -3.97 8.72
CA ALA A 111 -5.31 -4.66 9.67
C ALA A 111 -4.42 -5.70 8.96
N LEU A 112 -4.98 -6.45 8.01
CA LEU A 112 -4.21 -7.38 7.18
C LEU A 112 -3.11 -6.66 6.40
N GLY A 113 -3.39 -5.57 5.70
CA GLY A 113 -2.39 -4.84 4.92
C GLY A 113 -1.21 -4.36 5.78
N LEU A 114 -1.51 -3.74 6.92
CA LEU A 114 -0.49 -3.21 7.83
C LEU A 114 0.37 -4.32 8.45
N ILE A 115 -0.25 -5.37 8.97
CA ILE A 115 0.49 -6.46 9.64
C ILE A 115 1.24 -7.32 8.63
N LEU A 116 0.65 -7.62 7.47
CA LEU A 116 1.30 -8.40 6.41
C LEU A 116 2.45 -7.66 5.75
N THR A 117 2.59 -6.34 5.92
CA THR A 117 3.77 -5.61 5.43
C THR A 117 5.06 -6.11 6.09
N ALA A 118 5.01 -6.69 7.30
CA ALA A 118 6.17 -7.32 7.91
C ALA A 118 6.68 -8.54 7.14
N TRP A 119 5.84 -9.20 6.35
CA TRP A 119 6.23 -10.38 5.58
C TRP A 119 7.27 -10.09 4.48
N PRO A 120 7.07 -9.12 3.56
CA PRO A 120 8.12 -8.72 2.64
C PRO A 120 9.34 -8.11 3.34
N LEU A 121 9.17 -7.43 4.48
CA LEU A 121 10.30 -6.93 5.27
C LEU A 121 11.19 -8.07 5.80
N TRP A 122 10.59 -9.18 6.24
CA TRP A 122 11.35 -10.39 6.62
C TRP A 122 12.22 -10.89 5.46
N HIS A 123 11.63 -10.97 4.27
CA HIS A 123 12.35 -11.43 3.07
C HIS A 123 13.41 -10.43 2.60
N LEU A 124 13.17 -9.13 2.73
CA LEU A 124 14.17 -8.09 2.47
C LEU A 124 15.37 -8.22 3.42
N GLY A 125 15.11 -8.45 4.71
CA GLY A 125 16.18 -8.73 5.67
C GLY A 125 16.93 -10.02 5.33
N ALA A 126 16.24 -11.04 4.84
CA ALA A 126 16.88 -12.27 4.37
C ALA A 126 17.75 -12.05 3.12
N GLN A 127 17.30 -11.24 2.16
CA GLN A 127 18.09 -10.85 0.99
C GLN A 127 19.33 -10.04 1.37
N ALA A 128 19.24 -9.21 2.42
CA ALA A 128 20.35 -8.41 2.92
C ALA A 128 21.36 -9.21 3.77
N GLY A 129 21.15 -10.51 3.97
CA GLY A 129 22.06 -11.36 4.77
C GLY A 129 21.92 -11.18 6.29
N LEU A 130 20.85 -10.52 6.76
CA LEU A 130 20.64 -10.26 8.18
C LEU A 130 20.37 -11.55 8.96
N LYS A 131 20.78 -11.58 10.23
CA LYS A 131 20.52 -12.67 11.17
C LYS A 131 19.03 -12.74 11.51
N PRO A 132 18.49 -13.90 11.92
CA PRO A 132 17.07 -14.03 12.29
C PRO A 132 16.61 -13.02 13.35
N ARG A 133 17.47 -12.68 14.32
CA ARG A 133 17.15 -11.69 15.38
C ARG A 133 16.92 -10.29 14.80
N GLU A 134 17.75 -9.88 13.84
CA GLU A 134 17.63 -8.57 13.18
C GLU A 134 16.37 -8.50 12.30
N ARG A 135 16.02 -9.61 11.61
CA ARG A 135 14.77 -9.70 10.84
C ARG A 135 13.54 -9.57 11.75
N TRP A 136 13.56 -10.24 12.89
CA TRP A 136 12.51 -10.09 13.93
C TRP A 136 12.43 -8.67 14.46
N LEU A 137 13.58 -8.02 14.72
CA LEU A 137 13.62 -6.64 15.17
C LEU A 137 12.97 -5.71 14.14
N ILE A 138 13.30 -5.85 12.86
CA ILE A 138 12.69 -5.03 11.79
C ILE A 138 11.16 -5.25 11.72
N CYS A 139 10.70 -6.51 11.80
CA CYS A 139 9.26 -6.81 11.79
C CYS A 139 8.57 -6.23 13.02
N GLY A 140 9.19 -6.34 14.20
CA GLY A 140 8.68 -5.78 15.45
C GLY A 140 8.62 -4.25 15.40
N LEU A 141 9.68 -3.60 14.92
CA LEU A 141 9.71 -2.14 14.73
C LEU A 141 8.62 -1.68 13.75
N TRP A 142 8.38 -2.42 12.68
CA TRP A 142 7.28 -2.12 11.76
C TRP A 142 5.91 -2.23 12.45
N TRP A 143 5.65 -3.32 13.19
CA TRP A 143 4.38 -3.49 13.91
C TRP A 143 4.17 -2.45 15.02
N LEU A 144 5.26 -1.96 15.63
CA LEU A 144 5.23 -1.02 16.74
C LEU A 144 5.32 0.46 16.30
N GLN A 145 5.49 0.75 15.01
CA GLN A 145 5.70 2.12 14.57
C GLN A 145 4.43 2.98 14.74
N PRO A 146 4.55 4.28 15.05
CA PRO A 146 3.40 5.17 15.25
C PRO A 146 2.44 5.24 14.06
N VAL A 147 2.94 5.14 12.82
CA VAL A 147 2.12 5.22 11.59
C VAL A 147 1.10 4.08 11.52
N VAL A 148 1.47 2.87 11.95
CA VAL A 148 0.57 1.70 11.96
C VAL A 148 -0.58 1.91 12.94
N PHE A 149 -0.29 2.46 14.13
CA PHE A 149 -1.31 2.82 15.12
C PHE A 149 -2.17 4.00 14.66
N ASN A 150 -1.55 5.06 14.14
CA ASN A 150 -2.27 6.27 13.72
C ASN A 150 -3.28 5.94 12.60
N THR A 151 -2.83 5.19 11.58
CA THR A 151 -3.70 4.83 10.46
C THR A 151 -4.84 3.89 10.89
N SER A 152 -4.60 3.02 11.89
CA SER A 152 -5.62 2.07 12.36
C SER A 152 -6.61 2.67 13.35
N PHE A 153 -6.23 3.67 14.15
CA PHE A 153 -7.06 4.12 15.27
C PHE A 153 -7.50 5.58 15.18
N VAL A 154 -6.72 6.44 14.52
CA VAL A 154 -7.01 7.88 14.45
C VAL A 154 -7.82 8.23 13.21
N VAL A 155 -7.65 7.49 12.11
CA VAL A 155 -8.23 7.84 10.80
C VAL A 155 -9.18 6.77 10.26
N ASP A 156 -9.66 5.88 11.13
CA ASP A 156 -10.63 4.79 10.94
C ASP A 156 -10.41 3.86 9.73
N PHE A 157 -10.39 4.35 8.49
CA PHE A 157 -10.07 3.54 7.32
C PHE A 157 -9.34 4.32 6.21
N ARG A 158 -8.24 3.74 5.71
CA ARG A 158 -7.53 4.21 4.51
C ARG A 158 -7.16 3.07 3.56
N PRO A 159 -7.56 3.14 2.27
CA PRO A 159 -7.19 2.13 1.27
C PRO A 159 -5.68 2.07 1.00
N GLU A 160 -4.93 3.13 1.33
CA GLU A 160 -3.47 3.20 1.25
C GLU A 160 -2.76 2.11 2.06
N THR A 161 -3.40 1.58 3.10
CA THR A 161 -2.81 0.52 3.93
C THR A 161 -2.56 -0.75 3.12
N TRP A 162 -3.30 -0.95 2.03
CA TRP A 162 -3.09 -2.07 1.10
C TRP A 162 -1.86 -1.86 0.21
N ALA A 163 -1.43 -0.60 0.01
CA ALA A 163 -0.22 -0.28 -0.73
C ALA A 163 1.06 -0.62 0.05
N MET A 164 1.02 -0.63 1.38
CA MET A 164 2.20 -0.86 2.24
C MET A 164 2.89 -2.21 1.98
N PRO A 165 2.18 -3.37 1.98
CA PRO A 165 2.83 -4.65 1.68
C PRO A 165 3.29 -4.73 0.23
N LEU A 166 2.56 -4.08 -0.70
CA LEU A 166 2.89 -4.05 -2.12
C LEU A 166 4.18 -3.25 -2.39
N LEU A 167 4.37 -2.13 -1.70
CA LEU A 167 5.58 -1.32 -1.81
C LEU A 167 6.80 -2.10 -1.32
N ALA A 168 6.70 -2.75 -0.15
CA ALA A 168 7.78 -3.57 0.37
C ALA A 168 8.07 -4.78 -0.54
N LEU A 169 7.04 -5.43 -1.11
CA LEU A 169 7.20 -6.48 -2.13
C LEU A 169 7.83 -5.95 -3.42
N ALA A 170 7.50 -4.73 -3.84
CA ALA A 170 8.10 -4.10 -5.01
C ALA A 170 9.61 -3.89 -4.79
N ILE A 171 10.02 -3.36 -3.64
CA ILE A 171 11.45 -3.21 -3.30
C ILE A 171 12.15 -4.57 -3.29
N TRP A 172 11.50 -5.59 -2.73
CA TRP A 172 12.01 -6.97 -2.73
C TRP A 172 12.19 -7.54 -4.14
N ALA A 173 11.19 -7.33 -5.01
CA ALA A 173 11.20 -7.79 -6.40
C ALA A 173 12.25 -7.05 -7.23
N ASN A 174 12.43 -5.75 -6.98
CA ASN A 174 13.46 -4.93 -7.61
C ASN A 174 14.87 -5.46 -7.27
N ARG A 175 15.13 -5.75 -5.99
CA ARG A 175 16.40 -6.37 -5.53
C ARG A 175 16.61 -7.79 -6.06
N ALA A 176 15.53 -8.54 -6.24
CA ALA A 176 15.57 -9.87 -6.84
C ALA A 176 15.65 -9.87 -8.38
N GLU A 177 15.68 -8.70 -9.02
CA GLU A 177 15.68 -8.52 -10.48
C GLU A 177 14.48 -9.18 -11.18
N ARG A 178 13.35 -9.27 -10.48
CA ARG A 178 12.10 -9.83 -11.00
C ARG A 178 11.19 -8.73 -11.55
N ARG A 179 11.32 -8.47 -12.86
CA ARG A 179 10.58 -7.39 -13.54
C ARG A 179 9.05 -7.48 -13.41
N TRP A 180 8.47 -8.67 -13.64
CA TRP A 180 7.03 -8.83 -13.71
C TRP A 180 6.34 -8.67 -12.35
N PRO A 181 6.82 -9.31 -11.27
CA PRO A 181 6.30 -9.04 -9.92
C PRO A 181 6.46 -7.57 -9.51
N TRP A 182 7.56 -6.92 -9.90
CA TRP A 182 7.78 -5.51 -9.61
C TRP A 182 6.73 -4.62 -10.29
N LEU A 183 6.54 -4.75 -11.61
CA LEU A 183 5.53 -3.98 -12.34
C LEU A 183 4.10 -4.25 -11.84
N LEU A 184 3.78 -5.52 -11.53
CA LEU A 184 2.48 -5.88 -10.96
C LEU A 184 2.25 -5.18 -9.62
N CYS A 185 3.24 -5.18 -8.71
CA CYS A 185 3.12 -4.49 -7.44
C CYS A 185 2.92 -2.98 -7.63
N LEU A 186 3.66 -2.35 -8.55
CA LEU A 186 3.50 -0.92 -8.85
C LEU A 186 2.10 -0.60 -9.38
N PHE A 187 1.61 -1.39 -10.33
CA PHE A 187 0.29 -1.21 -10.92
C PHE A 187 -0.81 -1.35 -9.85
N VAL A 188 -0.79 -2.44 -9.09
CA VAL A 188 -1.77 -2.71 -8.01
C VAL A 188 -1.69 -1.61 -6.94
N MET A 189 -0.48 -1.17 -6.58
CA MET A 189 -0.27 -0.10 -5.61
C MET A 189 -0.89 1.23 -6.05
N MET A 190 -0.76 1.62 -7.32
CA MET A 190 -1.39 2.83 -7.85
C MET A 190 -2.91 2.80 -7.73
N GLY A 191 -3.50 1.61 -7.76
CA GLY A 191 -4.94 1.45 -7.55
C GLY A 191 -5.41 1.77 -6.15
N CYS A 192 -4.54 1.85 -5.15
CA CYS A 192 -4.95 2.13 -3.79
C CYS A 192 -5.24 3.62 -3.56
N ARG A 193 -4.53 4.52 -4.27
CA ARG A 193 -4.68 5.97 -4.16
C ARG A 193 -3.93 6.71 -5.28
N ASP A 194 -4.54 7.77 -5.80
CA ASP A 194 -3.96 8.70 -6.77
C ASP A 194 -2.56 9.22 -6.41
N GLY A 195 -2.34 9.61 -5.15
CA GLY A 195 -1.05 10.14 -4.67
C GLY A 195 0.14 9.17 -4.77
N LEU A 196 -0.10 7.86 -4.90
CA LEU A 196 0.95 6.85 -4.98
C LEU A 196 1.68 6.86 -6.34
N GLY A 197 1.15 7.55 -7.35
CA GLY A 197 1.84 7.75 -8.63
C GLY A 197 3.19 8.44 -8.48
N LEU A 198 3.34 9.38 -7.54
CA LEU A 198 4.63 10.04 -7.26
C LEU A 198 5.68 9.05 -6.74
N ILE A 199 5.26 8.07 -5.93
CA ILE A 199 6.16 7.01 -5.44
C ILE A 199 6.64 6.14 -6.62
N VAL A 200 5.74 5.80 -7.54
CA VAL A 200 6.08 5.04 -8.75
C VAL A 200 7.08 5.81 -9.63
N ILE A 201 6.87 7.12 -9.82
CA ILE A 201 7.82 7.98 -10.54
C ILE A 201 9.17 8.01 -9.84
N GLY A 202 9.21 8.16 -8.51
CA GLY A 202 10.45 8.13 -7.73
C GLY A 202 11.23 6.82 -7.90
N LEU A 203 10.53 5.67 -7.85
CA LEU A 203 11.12 4.36 -8.10
C LEU A 203 11.59 4.21 -9.57
N ALA A 204 10.86 4.77 -10.54
CA ALA A 204 11.29 4.77 -11.94
C ALA A 204 12.59 5.57 -12.15
N LEU A 205 12.70 6.74 -11.51
CA LEU A 205 13.90 7.57 -11.53
C LEU A 205 15.09 6.87 -10.87
N GLU A 206 14.88 6.18 -9.74
CA GLU A 206 15.91 5.35 -9.11
C GLU A 206 16.48 4.32 -10.10
N GLN A 207 15.61 3.64 -10.86
CA GLN A 207 16.03 2.64 -11.84
C GLN A 207 16.77 3.27 -13.03
N ALA A 208 16.38 4.48 -13.45
CA ALA A 208 17.08 5.24 -14.48
C ALA A 208 18.51 5.59 -14.04
N CYS A 209 18.68 6.07 -12.80
CA CYS A 209 19.99 6.35 -12.21
C CYS A 209 20.89 5.09 -12.14
N ARG A 210 20.29 3.92 -11.93
CA ARG A 210 20.98 2.61 -11.98
C ARG A 210 21.25 2.10 -13.41
N ARG A 211 21.03 2.92 -14.44
CA ARG A 211 21.13 2.59 -15.88
C ARG A 211 20.21 1.44 -16.33
N ARG A 212 19.14 1.14 -15.58
CA ARG A 212 18.12 0.14 -15.93
C ARG A 212 16.98 0.78 -16.72
N TRP A 213 17.31 1.38 -17.87
CA TRP A 213 16.40 2.20 -18.68
C TRP A 213 15.08 1.51 -19.05
N ARG A 214 15.11 0.21 -19.33
CA ARG A 214 13.90 -0.58 -19.64
C ARG A 214 12.91 -0.58 -18.47
N TRP A 215 13.41 -0.80 -17.25
CA TRP A 215 12.59 -0.82 -16.04
C TRP A 215 12.04 0.57 -15.71
N ALA A 216 12.88 1.60 -15.90
CA ALA A 216 12.47 2.98 -15.71
C ALA A 216 11.35 3.38 -16.69
N ALA A 217 11.50 3.05 -17.97
CA ALA A 217 10.49 3.35 -18.99
C ALA A 217 9.17 2.62 -18.70
N GLU A 218 9.20 1.33 -18.37
CA GLU A 218 8.01 0.56 -18.04
C GLU A 218 7.28 1.13 -16.81
N ALA A 219 8.00 1.49 -15.74
CA ALA A 219 7.39 2.12 -14.57
C ALA A 219 6.91 3.55 -14.81
N LEU A 220 7.59 4.33 -15.66
CA LEU A 220 7.15 5.68 -16.04
C LEU A 220 5.89 5.62 -16.90
N LEU A 221 5.77 4.63 -17.79
CA LEU A 221 4.56 4.38 -18.57
C LEU A 221 3.39 3.99 -17.68
N LEU A 222 3.63 3.17 -16.65
CA LEU A 222 2.63 2.83 -15.64
C LEU A 222 2.25 4.04 -14.77
N GLY A 223 3.24 4.74 -14.21
CA GLY A 223 3.06 5.89 -13.31
C GLY A 223 2.52 7.15 -13.99
N GLY A 224 2.78 7.29 -15.29
CA GLY A 224 2.41 8.45 -16.10
C GLY A 224 1.32 8.17 -17.12
N GLY A 225 0.56 7.08 -16.99
CA GLY A 225 -0.44 6.61 -17.96
C GLY A 225 -1.11 7.72 -18.78
N VAL A 226 -0.70 7.82 -20.05
CA VAL A 226 -1.31 8.62 -21.14
C VAL A 226 -1.28 10.14 -20.92
N ALA A 227 -0.10 10.76 -21.04
CA ALA A 227 -0.01 12.00 -21.79
C ALA A 227 0.25 11.63 -23.26
N PRO A 228 -0.76 11.63 -24.15
CA PRO A 228 -0.44 11.78 -25.54
C PRO A 228 0.12 13.20 -25.64
N VAL A 229 1.40 13.32 -25.94
CA VAL A 229 1.90 14.52 -26.62
C VAL A 229 1.28 14.49 -28.02
N SER A 230 -0.01 14.81 -28.09
CA SER A 230 -0.73 15.19 -29.30
C SER A 230 -1.38 16.52 -28.96
N GLY A 231 -0.93 17.56 -29.67
CA GLY A 231 -1.18 18.95 -29.32
C GLY A 231 -2.64 19.36 -29.21
N GLY A 232 -2.82 20.50 -28.54
CA GLY A 232 -3.88 21.47 -28.79
C GLY A 232 -5.31 20.96 -28.71
N GLY A 233 -5.95 21.14 -27.56
CA GLY A 233 -7.40 20.95 -27.47
C GLY A 233 -7.97 21.30 -26.12
N SER A 234 -8.33 22.57 -25.96
CA SER A 234 -9.15 23.08 -24.85
C SER A 234 -10.41 22.22 -24.67
N LEU A 235 -10.47 21.45 -23.57
CA LEU A 235 -11.70 20.82 -23.10
C LEU A 235 -12.02 21.34 -21.70
N SER A 236 -12.60 22.54 -21.69
CA SER A 236 -13.33 23.08 -20.54
C SER A 236 -14.50 22.16 -20.18
N ASN A 237 -14.54 21.68 -18.95
CA ASN A 237 -15.62 20.86 -18.41
C ASN A 237 -16.99 21.61 -18.46
N PRO A 238 -18.07 21.04 -19.02
CA PRO A 238 -19.41 21.64 -19.02
C PRO A 238 -19.92 22.01 -17.62
N GLN A 239 -19.55 21.24 -16.58
CA GLN A 239 -19.94 21.52 -15.20
C GLN A 239 -19.22 22.75 -14.62
N GLN A 240 -17.96 23.00 -14.99
CA GLN A 240 -17.25 24.23 -14.60
C GLN A 240 -17.90 25.47 -15.24
N ARG A 241 -18.40 25.37 -16.48
CA ARG A 241 -19.12 26.48 -17.13
C ARG A 241 -20.43 26.80 -16.40
N GLN A 242 -21.18 25.79 -15.95
CA GLN A 242 -22.40 26.02 -15.16
C GLN A 242 -22.10 26.68 -13.80
N TRP A 243 -21.04 26.26 -13.11
CA TRP A 243 -20.65 26.87 -11.83
C TRP A 243 -20.22 28.33 -11.98
N SER A 244 -19.43 28.65 -13.02
CA SER A 244 -19.00 30.03 -13.31
C SER A 244 -20.15 30.97 -13.71
N ARG A 245 -21.23 30.43 -14.30
CA ARG A 245 -22.42 31.20 -14.69
C ARG A 245 -23.29 31.49 -13.47
N ARG A 246 -23.45 30.52 -12.56
CA ARG A 246 -24.18 30.71 -11.30
C ARG A 246 -23.48 31.67 -10.34
N SER A 247 -22.14 31.65 -10.27
CA SER A 247 -21.41 32.58 -9.39
C SER A 247 -21.52 34.04 -9.84
N LYS A 248 -21.59 34.29 -11.15
CA LYS A 248 -21.80 35.64 -11.71
C LYS A 248 -23.22 36.17 -11.52
N SER A 249 -24.23 35.30 -11.41
CA SER A 249 -25.62 35.72 -11.17
C SER A 249 -25.98 35.97 -9.71
N LEU A 250 -25.06 35.68 -8.77
CA LEU A 250 -25.29 35.78 -7.32
C LEU A 250 -24.52 36.95 -6.67
N GLN A 251 -23.86 37.80 -7.46
CA GLN A 251 -23.25 39.02 -6.93
C GLN A 251 -24.32 40.12 -6.86
N PRO A 252 -24.57 40.71 -5.68
CA PRO A 252 -25.46 41.86 -5.58
C PRO A 252 -24.85 43.06 -6.32
N PRO A 253 -25.67 43.90 -6.98
CA PRO A 253 -25.16 45.13 -7.59
C PRO A 253 -24.61 46.05 -6.49
N LEU A 254 -23.43 46.62 -6.74
CA LEU A 254 -22.88 47.74 -5.98
C LEU A 254 -23.73 48.99 -6.17
#